data_AF-A0A7L1VFE0-F1
#
_entry.id   AF-A0A7L1VFE0-F1
#
_cell.length_a   1.000
_cell.length_b   1.000
_cell.length_c   1.000
_cell.angle_alpha   90.00
_cell.angle_beta   90.00
_cell.angle_gamma   90.00
#
_symmetry.space_group_name_H-M   'P 1'
#
loop_
_entity.id
_entity.type
_entity.pdbx_description
1 polymer ?
#
loop_
_entity_poly.entity_id
_entity_poly.type
_entity_poly.pdbx_seq_one_letter_code
_entity_poly.pdbx_strand_id
1 'polypeptide(L)' 'GSLNITHMVSTYGKHTYTCKTVCSGKRRIVCGIDIHCGNPPGEPRNVSCIQHGTRGQPTCTWDKGRLTYLDTSYTIQ' A
#
# COMPACT_ATOMS: atom_id res chain seq x y z
N GLY A 1 12.92 -28.33 -13.87
CA GLY A 1 13.78 -27.81 -12.79
C GLY A 1 13.22 -26.49 -12.32
N SER A 2 13.19 -26.25 -11.00
CA SER A 2 12.84 -24.94 -10.44
C SER A 2 14.06 -24.03 -10.49
N LEU A 3 13.93 -22.82 -11.04
CA LEU A 3 14.95 -21.78 -10.95
C LEU A 3 14.64 -20.91 -9.72
N ASN A 4 15.62 -20.75 -8.84
CA ASN A 4 15.57 -19.77 -7.76
C ASN A 4 16.20 -18.47 -8.25
N ILE A 5 15.40 -17.40 -8.41
CA ILE A 5 15.85 -16.08 -8.87
C ILE A 5 15.42 -15.05 -7.84
N THR A 6 16.39 -14.31 -7.31
CA THR A 6 16.13 -13.21 -6.38
C THR A 6 16.00 -11.90 -7.16
N HIS A 7 14.88 -11.20 -7.00
CA HIS A 7 14.68 -9.86 -7.54
C HIS A 7 14.66 -8.83 -6.41
N MET A 8 15.56 -7.85 -6.47
CA MET A 8 15.51 -6.70 -5.57
C MET A 8 14.42 -5.74 -6.03
N VAL A 9 13.53 -5.36 -5.11
CA VAL A 9 12.48 -4.36 -5.35
C VAL A 9 12.92 -3.07 -4.65
N SER A 10 13.38 -2.09 -5.43
CA SER A 10 13.95 -0.84 -4.91
C SER A 10 13.04 0.38 -5.12
N THR A 11 11.86 0.21 -5.71
CA THR A 11 10.92 1.31 -5.99
C THR A 11 9.57 1.09 -5.32
N TYR A 12 8.93 2.19 -4.93
CA TYR A 12 7.59 2.17 -4.34
C TYR A 12 6.50 1.83 -5.36
N GLY A 13 5.33 1.43 -4.87
CA GLY A 13 4.15 1.10 -5.66
C GLY A 13 3.96 -0.40 -5.87
N LYS A 14 3.16 -0.74 -6.89
CA LYS A 14 2.74 -2.11 -7.20
C LYS A 14 3.69 -2.76 -8.21
N HIS A 15 4.17 -3.95 -7.89
CA HIS A 15 5.00 -4.79 -8.73
C HIS A 15 4.34 -6.14 -8.96
N THR A 16 4.11 -6.51 -10.22
CA THR A 16 3.44 -7.77 -10.58
C THR A 16 4.45 -8.80 -11.07
N TYR A 17 4.50 -9.94 -10.41
CA TYR A 17 5.32 -11.08 -10.78
C TYR A 17 4.44 -12.22 -11.26
N THR A 18 4.80 -12.86 -12.38
CA THR A 18 4.00 -13.95 -12.97
C THR A 18 4.84 -15.20 -13.16
N CYS A 19 4.31 -16.33 -12.74
CA CYS A 19 4.83 -17.64 -13.08
C CYS A 19 4.31 -18.06 -14.45
N LYS A 20 5.22 -18.48 -15.32
CA LYS A 20 4.92 -18.89 -16.69
C LYS A 20 5.46 -20.30 -16.93
N THR A 21 4.68 -21.12 -17.60
CA THR A 21 5.14 -22.41 -18.15
C THR A 21 5.30 -22.30 -19.66
N VAL A 22 6.24 -23.07 -20.22
CA VAL A 22 6.46 -23.15 -21.66
C VAL A 22 6.10 -24.57 -22.11
N CYS A 23 5.08 -24.68 -22.95
CA CYS A 23 4.65 -25.96 -23.53
C CYS A 23 4.59 -25.82 -25.05
N SER A 24 5.33 -26.65 -25.77
CA SER A 24 5.36 -26.66 -27.25
C SER A 24 5.61 -25.28 -27.87
N GLY A 25 6.57 -24.53 -27.31
CA GLY A 25 6.94 -23.18 -27.75
C GLY A 25 5.97 -22.07 -27.34
N LYS A 26 4.82 -22.39 -26.71
CA LYS A 26 3.85 -21.40 -26.22
C LYS A 26 4.05 -21.13 -24.73
N ARG A 27 4.10 -19.85 -24.35
CA ARG A 27 4.17 -19.42 -22.94
C ARG A 27 2.76 -19.23 -22.39
N ARG A 28 2.45 -19.85 -21.25
CA ARG A 28 1.16 -19.70 -20.55
C ARG A 28 1.42 -19.23 -19.12
N ILE A 29 0.66 -18.24 -18.66
CA ILE A 29 0.70 -17.80 -17.27
C ILE A 29 -0.03 -18.86 -16.42
N VAL A 30 0.62 -19.29 -15.35
CA VAL A 30 0.05 -20.28 -14.40
C VAL A 30 -0.50 -19.56 -13.17
N CYS A 31 0.27 -18.63 -12.63
CA CYS A 31 -0.11 -17.82 -11.48
C CYS A 31 0.69 -16.50 -11.46
N GLY A 32 0.39 -15.64 -10.50
CA GLY A 32 1.15 -14.43 -10.25
C GLY A 32 0.89 -13.88 -8.85
N ILE A 33 1.74 -12.96 -8.43
CA ILE A 33 1.64 -12.24 -7.17
C ILE A 33 1.87 -10.76 -7.41
N ASP A 34 1.21 -9.94 -6.61
CA ASP A 34 1.41 -8.50 -6.56
C ASP A 34 2.11 -8.13 -5.26
N ILE A 35 3.24 -7.43 -5.37
CA ILE A 35 4.00 -6.92 -4.25
C ILE A 35 3.81 -5.40 -4.20
N HIS A 36 3.31 -4.89 -3.08
CA HIS A 36 3.15 -3.45 -2.86
C HIS A 36 4.24 -2.96 -1.91
N CYS A 37 5.04 -2.02 -2.38
CA CYS A 37 6.17 -1.48 -1.65
C CYS A 37 5.94 -0.02 -1.30
N GLY A 38 6.25 0.34 -0.06
CA GLY A 38 6.08 1.69 0.43
C GLY A 38 6.68 1.88 1.81
N ASN A 39 6.34 3.00 2.43
CA ASN A 39 6.82 3.37 3.75
C ASN A 39 5.71 3.16 4.78
N PRO A 40 6.06 2.81 6.04
CA PRO A 40 5.11 2.88 7.13
C PRO A 40 4.61 4.32 7.31
N PRO A 41 3.34 4.49 7.74
CA PRO A 41 2.78 5.82 8.01
C PRO A 41 3.61 6.56 9.05
N GLY A 42 3.79 7.86 8.82
CA GLY A 42 4.33 8.75 9.84
C GLY A 42 3.26 9.11 10.87
N GLU A 43 3.71 9.62 12.01
CA GLU A 43 2.81 10.17 13.04
C GLU A 43 2.01 11.36 12.46
N PRO A 44 0.67 11.37 12.63
CA PRO A 44 -0.16 12.51 12.26
C PRO A 44 0.20 13.76 13.07
N ARG A 45 0.12 14.94 12.45
CA ARG A 45 0.46 16.21 13.10
C ARG A 45 -0.68 17.21 12.98
N ASN A 46 -0.61 18.29 13.76
CA ASN A 46 -1.59 19.38 13.72
C ASN A 46 -3.04 18.90 13.88
N VAL A 47 -3.25 17.98 14.83
CA VAL A 47 -4.58 17.46 15.14
C VAL A 47 -5.39 18.57 15.79
N SER A 48 -6.52 18.92 15.17
CA SER A 48 -7.46 19.91 15.68
C SER A 48 -8.87 19.35 15.56
N CYS A 49 -9.68 19.52 16.60
CA CYS A 49 -11.06 19.08 16.62
C CYS A 49 -11.96 20.26 16.94
N ILE A 50 -13.00 20.45 16.14
CA ILE A 50 -13.97 21.54 16.30
C ILE A 50 -15.36 20.92 16.43
N GLN A 51 -16.08 21.35 17.47
CA GLN A 51 -17.48 21.00 17.66
C GLN A 51 -18.35 22.24 17.45
N HIS A 52 -19.23 22.19 16.46
CA HIS A 52 -20.19 23.26 16.20
C HIS A 52 -21.45 23.07 17.05
N GLY A 53 -21.63 23.92 18.05
CA GLY A 53 -22.74 23.85 18.99
C GLY A 53 -22.63 22.68 19.98
N THR A 54 -23.51 22.66 20.98
CA THR A 54 -23.42 21.69 22.09
C THR A 54 -23.80 20.26 21.73
N ARG A 55 -24.50 20.05 20.60
CA ARG A 55 -24.93 18.74 20.11
C ARG A 55 -24.32 18.34 18.75
N GLY A 56 -23.41 19.14 18.20
CA GLY A 56 -22.73 18.81 16.96
C GLY A 56 -21.75 17.64 17.15
N GLN A 57 -21.56 16.83 16.11
CA GLN A 57 -20.48 15.84 16.11
C GLN A 57 -19.14 16.58 15.94
N PRO A 58 -18.09 16.21 16.69
CA PRO A 58 -16.78 16.81 16.53
C PRO A 58 -16.20 16.41 15.17
N THR A 59 -15.71 17.40 14.43
CA THR A 59 -14.94 17.18 13.20
C THR A 59 -13.47 17.41 13.52
N CYS A 60 -12.65 16.38 13.32
CA CYS A 60 -11.20 16.50 13.50
C CYS A 60 -10.49 16.55 12.15
N THR A 61 -9.45 17.36 12.10
CA THR A 61 -8.54 17.48 10.95
C THR A 61 -7.11 17.30 11.42
N TRP A 62 -6.28 16.71 10.57
CA TRP A 62 -4.86 16.48 10.85
C TRP A 62 -4.06 16.42 9.55
N ASP A 63 -2.77 16.67 9.67
CA ASP A 63 -1.80 16.38 8.63
C ASP A 63 -1.46 14.90 8.67
N LYS A 64 -1.58 14.23 7.53
CA LYS A 64 -1.35 12.77 7.38
C LYS A 64 0.09 12.32 7.67
N GLY A 65 1.04 13.25 7.75
CA GLY A 65 2.46 12.96 7.88
C GLY A 65 3.11 12.57 6.55
N ARG A 66 4.10 11.67 6.60
CA ARG A 66 4.88 11.24 5.44
C ARG A 66 4.04 10.36 4.50
N LEU A 67 4.22 10.54 3.19
CA LEU A 67 3.62 9.70 2.16
C LEU A 67 4.08 8.23 2.28
N THR A 68 3.11 7.31 2.24
CA THR A 68 3.34 5.86 2.43
C THR A 68 3.46 5.08 1.13
N TYR A 69 2.88 5.55 0.03
CA TYR A 69 2.74 4.77 -1.23
C TYR A 69 1.99 3.44 -1.07
N LEU A 70 1.28 3.28 0.05
CA LEU A 70 0.44 2.14 0.39
C LEU A 70 -0.93 2.66 0.80
N ASP A 71 -1.96 1.83 0.65
CA ASP A 71 -3.26 2.18 1.17
C ASP A 71 -3.19 2.31 2.70
N THR A 72 -3.65 3.46 3.22
CA THR A 72 -3.45 3.86 4.61
C THR A 72 -4.75 4.39 5.19
N SER A 73 -5.26 3.69 6.20
CA SER A 73 -6.46 4.08 6.94
C SER A 73 -6.12 4.97 8.14
N TYR A 74 -7.00 5.94 8.44
CA TYR A 74 -6.89 6.81 9.60
C TYR A 74 -8.19 6.73 10.41
N THR A 75 -8.06 6.67 11.73
CA THR A 75 -9.19 6.52 12.66
C THR A 75 -9.05 7.50 13.82
N ILE A 76 -10.16 8.09 14.22
CA ILE A 76 -10.26 8.92 15.44
C ILE A 76 -10.85 8.00 16.53
N GLN A 77 -10.21 7.95 17.69
CA GLN A 77 -10.67 7.19 18.86
C GLN A 77 -11.11 8.12 19.99
#